data_AF-A0A1Y4T3V7-F1
#
_entry.id   AF-A0A1Y4T3V7-F1
#
_cell.length_a   1.000
_cell.length_b   1.000
_cell.length_c   1.000
_cell.angle_alpha   90.00
_cell.angle_beta   90.00
_cell.angle_gamma   90.00
#
_symmetry.space_group_name_H-M   'P 1'
#
loop_
_entity.id
_entity.type
_entity.pdbx_description
1 polymer ?
#
loop_
_entity_poly.entity_id
_entity_poly.type
_entity_poly.pdbx_seq_one_letter_code
_entity_poly.pdbx_strand_id
1 'polypeptide(L)'
;MGLFGGNTVCSLCGEKAGITALKLPDGVICHKCLSKCSPLYSRAGKSFQEITDHIHAREENARRYQAMHWTNTVSGWIFADTESQTWCCPVICPKNPDLLRFADLIDFELLEDGISITKGGLGSAVVGGVLFGGVGAIVGGGLGKKQKDVCQKMTISIHLRNSFTPGFEIPLVTAETKKSGFIYRNAKDSAAKIITILTMIADSQNAPAPAAQPAGSSSFSLDEIVKLKQLLDMGAITQEEFDAKKKQLLAL
;
A
#
# COMPACT_ATOMS: atom_id res chain seq x y z
N MET A 1 -12.29 -22.50 41.35
CA MET A 1 -13.41 -21.55 41.18
C MET A 1 -13.74 -21.45 39.68
N GLY A 2 -14.86 -22.07 39.26
CA GLY A 2 -15.66 -21.69 38.09
C GLY A 2 -15.13 -21.91 36.67
N LEU A 3 -15.02 -23.16 36.21
CA LEU A 3 -14.76 -23.57 34.82
C LEU A 3 -16.06 -23.72 34.01
N PHE A 4 -16.99 -22.77 34.16
CA PHE A 4 -18.27 -22.77 33.44
C PHE A 4 -18.17 -21.85 32.22
N GLY A 5 -17.98 -22.46 31.04
CA GLY A 5 -18.06 -21.77 29.76
C GLY A 5 -19.44 -21.17 29.57
N GLY A 6 -19.57 -19.87 29.86
CA GLY A 6 -20.82 -19.14 29.69
C GLY A 6 -21.33 -19.24 28.25
N ASN A 7 -22.65 -19.40 28.11
CA ASN A 7 -23.45 -19.32 26.88
C ASN A 7 -23.33 -17.93 26.21
N THR A 8 -22.12 -17.48 25.99
CA THR A 8 -21.84 -16.16 25.43
C THR A 8 -22.14 -16.26 23.94
N VAL A 9 -23.06 -15.41 23.49
CA VAL A 9 -23.48 -15.36 22.10
C VAL A 9 -22.63 -14.34 21.36
N CYS A 10 -22.32 -14.62 20.10
CA CYS A 10 -21.65 -13.69 19.22
C CYS A 10 -22.58 -12.51 18.94
N SER A 11 -22.15 -11.30 19.29
CA SER A 11 -22.88 -10.06 19.02
C SER A 11 -23.03 -9.76 17.52
N LEU A 12 -22.25 -10.41 16.65
CA LEU A 12 -22.32 -10.23 15.19
C LEU A 12 -23.23 -11.25 14.49
N CYS A 13 -23.11 -12.55 14.79
CA CYS A 13 -23.85 -13.60 14.07
C CYS A 13 -24.94 -14.30 14.90
N GLY A 14 -25.05 -14.02 16.19
CA GLY A 14 -26.03 -14.68 17.08
C GLY A 14 -25.74 -16.15 17.40
N GLU A 15 -24.68 -16.75 16.85
CA GLU A 15 -24.26 -18.11 17.18
C GLU A 15 -23.48 -18.15 18.52
N LYS A 16 -23.33 -19.34 19.11
CA LYS A 16 -22.50 -19.52 20.32
C LYS A 16 -21.05 -19.11 20.03
N ALA A 17 -20.50 -18.20 20.84
CA ALA A 17 -19.20 -17.59 20.55
C ALA A 17 -18.01 -18.53 20.77
N GLY A 18 -18.17 -19.51 21.67
CA GLY A 18 -17.11 -20.45 22.04
C GLY A 18 -16.01 -19.82 22.90
N ILE A 19 -15.05 -20.64 23.33
CA ILE A 19 -13.97 -20.23 24.25
C ILE A 19 -12.90 -19.35 23.59
N THR A 20 -12.78 -19.39 22.26
CA THR A 20 -11.82 -18.61 21.46
C THR A 20 -12.39 -17.28 20.95
N ALA A 21 -13.57 -16.89 21.44
CA ALA A 21 -14.19 -15.62 21.10
C ALA A 21 -13.35 -14.43 21.58
N LEU A 22 -13.30 -13.37 20.79
CA LEU A 22 -12.77 -12.08 21.20
C LEU A 22 -13.80 -11.39 22.09
N LYS A 23 -13.40 -11.05 23.30
CA LYS A 23 -14.21 -10.26 24.25
C LYS A 23 -13.73 -8.82 24.22
N LEU A 24 -14.62 -7.91 23.87
CA LEU A 24 -14.41 -6.47 23.86
C LEU A 24 -15.31 -5.84 24.93
N PRO A 25 -15.02 -4.62 25.40
CA PRO A 25 -15.88 -3.93 26.36
C PRO A 25 -17.33 -3.76 25.89
N ASP A 26 -17.53 -3.67 24.57
CA ASP A 26 -18.77 -3.34 23.88
C ASP A 26 -19.39 -4.54 23.11
N GLY A 27 -18.81 -5.74 23.18
CA GLY A 27 -19.38 -6.91 22.50
C GLY A 27 -18.49 -8.15 22.49
N VAL A 28 -19.02 -9.25 21.96
CA VAL A 28 -18.29 -10.53 21.83
C VAL A 28 -18.34 -11.01 20.39
N ILE A 29 -17.20 -11.36 19.81
CA ILE A 29 -17.10 -11.85 18.42
C ILE A 29 -16.56 -13.28 18.42
N CYS A 30 -17.29 -14.21 17.81
CA CYS A 30 -16.86 -15.60 17.70
C CYS A 30 -15.67 -15.76 16.72
N HIS A 31 -14.96 -16.88 16.85
CA HIS A 31 -13.82 -17.19 15.99
C HIS A 31 -14.18 -17.21 14.49
N LYS A 32 -15.36 -17.73 14.12
CA LYS A 32 -15.84 -17.78 12.73
C LYS A 32 -15.99 -16.37 12.14
N CYS A 33 -16.59 -15.45 12.87
CA CYS A 33 -16.70 -14.05 12.46
C CYS A 33 -15.34 -13.37 12.38
N LEU A 34 -14.47 -13.55 13.39
CA LEU A 34 -13.11 -12.99 13.38
C LEU A 34 -12.26 -13.51 12.22
N SER A 35 -12.46 -14.76 11.80
CA SER A 35 -11.73 -15.34 10.66
C SER A 35 -12.04 -14.68 9.32
N LYS A 36 -13.11 -13.86 9.24
CA LYS A 36 -13.43 -13.04 8.06
C LYS A 36 -12.56 -11.76 7.97
N CYS A 37 -11.99 -11.31 9.09
CA CYS A 37 -11.05 -10.19 9.06
C CYS A 37 -9.83 -10.55 8.21
N SER A 38 -9.29 -9.55 7.52
CA SER A 38 -7.97 -9.68 6.91
C SER A 38 -6.91 -10.07 7.96
N PRO A 39 -5.95 -10.96 7.62
CA PRO A 39 -4.75 -11.19 8.43
C PRO A 39 -3.91 -9.94 8.68
N LEU A 40 -4.02 -8.93 7.79
CA LEU A 40 -3.29 -7.67 7.88
C LEU A 40 -3.99 -6.63 8.77
N TYR A 41 -5.24 -6.89 9.15
CA TYR A 41 -6.02 -5.98 9.96
C TYR A 41 -5.56 -6.01 11.42
N SER A 42 -5.03 -4.88 11.88
CA SER A 42 -4.68 -4.71 13.29
C SER A 42 -5.94 -4.59 14.13
N ARG A 43 -6.15 -5.59 15.01
CA ARG A 43 -7.28 -5.64 15.95
C ARG A 43 -6.96 -4.96 17.30
N ALA A 44 -5.69 -4.62 17.54
CA ALA A 44 -5.28 -4.06 18.82
C ALA A 44 -5.93 -2.68 19.03
N GLY A 45 -6.58 -2.50 20.18
CA GLY A 45 -7.23 -1.23 20.54
C GLY A 45 -8.49 -0.90 19.74
N LYS A 46 -9.08 -1.86 19.00
CA LYS A 46 -10.28 -1.65 18.19
C LYS A 46 -11.56 -1.95 18.95
N SER A 47 -12.58 -1.13 18.70
CA SER A 47 -13.95 -1.33 19.18
C SER A 47 -14.66 -2.48 18.45
N PHE A 48 -15.76 -2.97 19.01
CA PHE A 48 -16.61 -3.95 18.35
C PHE A 48 -17.13 -3.43 17.00
N GLN A 49 -17.48 -2.15 16.92
CA GLN A 49 -17.99 -1.53 15.70
C GLN A 49 -16.92 -1.51 14.60
N GLU A 50 -15.70 -1.07 14.90
CA GLU A 50 -14.60 -1.04 13.92
C GLU A 50 -14.29 -2.42 13.35
N ILE A 51 -14.28 -3.46 14.19
CA ILE A 51 -14.04 -4.84 13.73
C ILE A 51 -15.20 -5.33 12.86
N THR A 52 -16.43 -5.00 13.22
CA THR A 52 -17.63 -5.35 12.46
C THR A 52 -17.64 -4.66 11.09
N ASP A 53 -17.36 -3.36 11.05
CA ASP A 53 -17.27 -2.58 9.82
C ASP A 53 -16.20 -3.16 8.88
N HIS A 54 -15.06 -3.57 9.43
CA HIS A 54 -14.03 -4.26 8.65
C HIS A 54 -14.54 -5.59 8.09
N ILE A 55 -15.20 -6.43 8.89
CA ILE A 55 -15.77 -7.70 8.41
C ILE A 55 -16.75 -7.46 7.25
N HIS A 56 -17.60 -6.44 7.35
CA HIS A 56 -18.53 -6.09 6.27
C HIS A 56 -17.80 -5.57 5.03
N ALA A 57 -16.80 -4.70 5.19
CA ALA A 57 -15.96 -4.21 4.10
C ALA A 57 -15.25 -5.35 3.37
N ARG A 58 -14.91 -6.44 4.07
CA ARG A 58 -14.26 -7.63 3.50
C ARG A 58 -15.19 -8.45 2.61
N GLU A 59 -16.50 -8.38 2.80
CA GLU A 59 -17.47 -9.02 1.91
C GLU A 59 -17.54 -8.28 0.56
N GLU A 60 -17.54 -6.95 0.57
CA GLU A 60 -17.45 -6.15 -0.65
C GLU A 60 -16.09 -6.28 -1.33
N ASN A 61 -15.00 -6.30 -0.56
CA ASN A 61 -13.65 -6.56 -1.08
C ASN A 61 -13.59 -7.87 -1.88
N ALA A 62 -14.23 -8.94 -1.38
CA ALA A 62 -14.25 -10.24 -2.06
C ALA A 62 -14.95 -10.15 -3.43
N ARG A 63 -16.08 -9.44 -3.50
CA ARG A 63 -16.81 -9.22 -4.76
C ARG A 63 -15.97 -8.42 -5.75
N ARG A 64 -15.37 -7.32 -5.29
CA ARG A 64 -14.48 -6.49 -6.11
C ARG A 64 -13.30 -7.29 -6.63
N TYR A 65 -12.64 -8.08 -5.78
CA TYR A 65 -11.49 -8.91 -6.17
C TYR A 65 -11.85 -9.90 -7.28
N GLN A 66 -13.04 -10.50 -7.24
CA GLN A 66 -13.51 -11.41 -8.29
C GLN A 66 -13.81 -10.72 -9.62
N ALA A 67 -14.15 -9.42 -9.59
CA ALA A 67 -14.43 -8.63 -10.79
C ALA A 67 -13.18 -7.95 -11.39
N MET A 68 -12.04 -7.99 -10.70
CA MET A 68 -10.80 -7.34 -11.14
C MET A 68 -10.16 -8.06 -12.32
N HIS A 69 -9.63 -7.27 -13.25
CA HIS A 69 -8.80 -7.73 -14.36
C HIS A 69 -7.35 -7.33 -14.09
N TRP A 70 -6.54 -8.29 -13.63
CA TRP A 70 -5.16 -8.02 -13.26
C TRP A 70 -4.27 -7.86 -14.49
N THR A 71 -3.71 -6.66 -14.69
CA THR A 71 -2.87 -6.34 -15.85
C THR A 71 -1.39 -6.55 -15.57
N ASN A 72 -0.97 -6.40 -14.32
CA ASN A 72 0.43 -6.56 -13.90
C ASN A 72 0.51 -7.58 -12.76
N THR A 73 1.19 -8.70 -12.96
CA THR A 73 1.28 -9.78 -11.97
C THR A 73 2.70 -10.32 -11.82
N VAL A 74 3.07 -10.70 -10.60
CA VAL A 74 4.37 -11.36 -10.31
C VAL A 74 4.14 -12.61 -9.49
N SER A 75 4.14 -13.78 -10.15
CA SER A 75 4.17 -15.12 -9.54
C SER A 75 3.25 -15.32 -8.32
N GLY A 76 2.06 -14.70 -8.31
CA GLY A 76 1.10 -14.76 -7.20
C GLY A 76 1.40 -13.81 -6.01
N TRP A 77 2.55 -13.14 -5.99
CA TRP A 77 2.97 -12.22 -4.94
C TRP A 77 2.25 -10.89 -4.99
N ILE A 78 2.29 -10.21 -6.15
CA ILE A 78 1.61 -8.93 -6.35
C ILE A 78 0.80 -9.01 -7.61
N PHE A 79 -0.47 -8.60 -7.50
CA PHE A 79 -1.32 -8.25 -8.64
C PHE A 79 -1.65 -6.76 -8.55
N ALA A 80 -1.54 -6.06 -9.68
CA ALA A 80 -1.87 -4.65 -9.80
C ALA A 80 -2.69 -4.42 -11.07
N ASP A 81 -3.65 -3.52 -10.95
CA ASP A 81 -4.42 -2.98 -12.05
C ASP A 81 -4.28 -1.45 -12.07
N THR A 82 -3.70 -0.97 -13.18
CA THR A 82 -3.46 0.46 -13.40
C THR A 82 -4.74 1.23 -13.68
N GLU A 83 -5.77 0.60 -14.26
CA GLU A 83 -7.02 1.28 -14.61
C GLU A 83 -7.81 1.62 -13.36
N SER A 84 -8.02 0.64 -12.47
CA SER A 84 -8.67 0.87 -11.17
C SER A 84 -7.74 1.42 -10.10
N GLN A 85 -6.45 1.66 -10.42
CA GLN A 85 -5.40 2.08 -9.48
C GLN A 85 -5.42 1.27 -8.17
N THR A 86 -5.57 -0.04 -8.31
CA THR A 86 -5.74 -0.99 -7.20
C THR A 86 -4.73 -2.12 -7.31
N TRP A 87 -4.19 -2.57 -6.19
CA TRP A 87 -3.28 -3.70 -6.13
C TRP A 87 -3.57 -4.58 -4.91
N CYS A 88 -3.04 -5.80 -4.89
CA CYS A 88 -3.16 -6.71 -3.77
C CYS A 88 -1.98 -7.67 -3.67
N CYS A 89 -1.88 -8.36 -2.52
CA CYS A 89 -0.90 -9.40 -2.27
C CYS A 89 -1.60 -10.75 -1.97
N PRO A 90 -1.89 -11.57 -3.00
CA PRO A 90 -2.70 -12.77 -2.85
C PRO A 90 -2.14 -13.82 -1.90
N VAL A 91 -0.82 -13.96 -1.83
CA VAL A 91 -0.16 -14.93 -0.92
C VAL A 91 -0.52 -14.73 0.55
N ILE A 92 -0.89 -13.52 0.96
CA ILE A 92 -1.19 -13.19 2.37
C ILE A 92 -2.60 -13.67 2.75
N CYS A 93 -3.56 -13.49 1.85
CA CYS A 93 -4.94 -13.92 2.06
C CYS A 93 -5.52 -14.50 0.76
N PRO A 94 -5.15 -15.75 0.37
CA PRO A 94 -5.44 -16.28 -0.97
C PRO A 94 -6.92 -16.29 -1.37
N LYS A 95 -7.82 -16.46 -0.39
CA LYS A 95 -9.27 -16.51 -0.65
C LYS A 95 -9.91 -15.13 -0.82
N ASN A 96 -9.31 -14.10 -0.27
CA ASN A 96 -9.84 -12.74 -0.29
C ASN A 96 -8.68 -11.74 -0.09
N PRO A 97 -7.80 -11.52 -1.08
CA PRO A 97 -6.67 -10.61 -0.89
C PRO A 97 -7.16 -9.19 -0.59
N ASP A 98 -6.48 -8.45 0.29
CA ASP A 98 -6.83 -7.06 0.56
C ASP A 98 -6.56 -6.21 -0.69
N LEU A 99 -7.61 -5.52 -1.16
CA LEU A 99 -7.50 -4.55 -2.24
C LEU A 99 -7.02 -3.22 -1.68
N LEU A 100 -5.83 -2.82 -2.08
CA LEU A 100 -5.14 -1.62 -1.65
C LEU A 100 -5.14 -0.62 -2.81
N ARG A 101 -5.36 0.66 -2.52
CA ARG A 101 -5.25 1.70 -3.55
C ARG A 101 -3.79 2.02 -3.78
N PHE A 102 -3.46 2.47 -4.99
CA PHE A 102 -2.12 2.97 -5.28
C PHE A 102 -1.76 4.13 -4.34
N ALA A 103 -2.70 5.04 -4.10
CA ALA A 103 -2.57 6.19 -3.20
C ALA A 103 -2.29 5.85 -1.73
N ASP A 104 -2.51 4.59 -1.33
CA ASP A 104 -2.24 4.14 0.03
C ASP A 104 -0.79 3.67 0.19
N LEU A 105 -0.02 3.45 -0.88
CA LEU A 105 1.40 3.08 -0.79
C LEU A 105 2.25 4.30 -0.40
N ILE A 106 2.93 4.22 0.74
CA ILE A 106 3.89 5.23 1.19
C ILE A 106 5.28 4.89 0.65
N ASP A 107 5.81 3.74 1.05
CA ASP A 107 7.14 3.28 0.69
C ASP A 107 7.26 1.76 0.82
N PHE A 108 8.39 1.24 0.37
CA PHE A 108 8.78 -0.14 0.51
C PHE A 108 10.30 -0.29 0.63
N GLU A 109 10.72 -1.38 1.27
CA GLU A 109 12.11 -1.68 1.56
C GLU A 109 12.39 -3.17 1.37
N LEU A 110 13.39 -3.52 0.55
CA LEU A 110 13.92 -4.87 0.46
C LEU A 110 15.01 -5.05 1.51
N LEU A 111 14.83 -6.03 2.39
CA LEU A 111 15.79 -6.41 3.42
C LEU A 111 16.34 -7.81 3.14
N GLU A 112 17.65 -7.96 3.34
CA GLU A 112 18.37 -9.23 3.35
C GLU A 112 19.09 -9.36 4.70
N ASP A 113 18.76 -10.39 5.49
CA ASP A 113 19.28 -10.62 6.84
C ASP A 113 19.14 -9.40 7.78
N GLY A 114 18.04 -8.65 7.63
CA GLY A 114 17.75 -7.43 8.40
C GLY A 114 18.47 -6.18 7.90
N ILE A 115 19.25 -6.28 6.82
CA ILE A 115 19.96 -5.16 6.20
C ILE A 115 19.15 -4.67 5.00
N SER A 116 18.86 -3.37 4.98
CA SER A 116 18.27 -2.70 3.81
C SER A 116 19.17 -2.81 2.58
N ILE A 117 18.63 -3.33 1.48
CA ILE A 117 19.32 -3.42 0.19
C ILE A 117 18.73 -2.44 -0.83
N THR A 118 17.43 -2.19 -0.77
CA THR A 118 16.75 -1.29 -1.72
C THR A 118 15.58 -0.61 -1.02
N LYS A 119 15.45 0.70 -1.23
CA LYS A 119 14.28 1.49 -0.78
C LYS A 119 13.65 2.19 -1.97
N GLY A 120 12.34 2.30 -1.96
CA GLY A 120 11.58 3.08 -2.93
C GLY A 120 10.26 3.54 -2.32
N GLY A 121 9.61 4.53 -2.92
CA GLY A 121 8.37 5.07 -2.39
C GLY A 121 8.03 6.45 -2.93
N LEU A 122 6.92 7.00 -2.43
CA LEU A 122 6.44 8.32 -2.80
C LEU A 122 7.50 9.39 -2.46
N GLY A 123 7.91 10.17 -3.46
CA GLY A 123 8.91 11.23 -3.32
C GLY A 123 10.37 10.79 -3.10
N SER A 124 10.65 9.49 -3.18
CA SER A 124 12.02 8.95 -3.08
C SER A 124 12.44 8.35 -4.41
N ALA A 125 13.59 8.76 -4.95
CA ALA A 125 14.23 7.96 -6.00
C ALA A 125 14.48 6.54 -5.45
N VAL A 126 14.40 5.51 -6.30
CA VAL A 126 14.82 4.17 -5.89
C VAL A 126 16.33 4.21 -5.63
N VAL A 127 16.71 4.41 -4.37
CA VAL A 127 18.10 4.49 -3.93
C VAL A 127 18.56 3.08 -3.61
N GLY A 128 19.13 2.42 -4.62
CA GLY A 128 19.60 1.03 -4.54
C GLY A 128 20.31 0.59 -5.82
N GLY A 129 21.07 1.50 -6.44
CA GLY A 129 21.76 1.25 -7.71
C GLY A 129 22.70 0.04 -7.65
N VAL A 130 22.64 -0.78 -8.71
CA VAL A 130 23.23 -2.14 -8.86
C VAL A 130 22.39 -3.23 -8.20
N LEU A 131 21.18 -3.46 -8.73
CA LEU A 131 20.19 -4.32 -8.10
C LEU A 131 20.75 -5.66 -7.62
N PHE A 132 21.56 -6.44 -8.34
CA PHE A 132 22.06 -7.72 -7.80
C PHE A 132 23.41 -8.22 -8.35
N GLY A 133 24.50 -7.45 -8.23
CA GLY A 133 25.84 -7.98 -8.50
C GLY A 133 26.93 -6.94 -8.71
N GLY A 134 27.78 -6.77 -7.70
CA GLY A 134 28.98 -5.95 -7.77
C GLY A 134 28.89 -4.71 -6.87
N VAL A 135 28.92 -4.91 -5.56
CA VAL A 135 29.18 -3.84 -4.57
C VAL A 135 28.23 -2.63 -4.70
N GLY A 136 26.93 -2.85 -4.50
CA GLY A 136 25.92 -1.80 -4.43
C GLY A 136 25.49 -1.53 -2.98
N ALA A 137 25.73 -0.29 -2.52
CA ALA A 137 25.09 0.40 -1.40
C ALA A 137 24.79 -0.42 -0.11
N ILE A 138 25.83 -0.73 0.68
CA ILE A 138 25.64 -1.01 2.12
C ILE A 138 25.38 0.34 2.81
N VAL A 139 24.13 0.81 2.83
CA VAL A 139 23.74 1.95 3.66
C VAL A 139 23.45 1.43 5.07
N GLY A 140 24.50 1.38 5.90
CA GLY A 140 24.38 1.05 7.32
C GLY A 140 25.64 0.37 7.91
N GLY A 141 26.50 1.17 8.54
CA GLY A 141 27.42 0.88 9.67
C GLY A 141 28.02 -0.53 9.92
N GLY A 142 28.16 -1.41 8.93
CA GLY A 142 28.53 -2.82 9.13
C GLY A 142 29.65 -3.35 8.23
N LEU A 143 30.56 -2.49 7.78
CA LEU A 143 31.67 -2.82 6.86
C LEU A 143 32.82 -3.61 7.53
N GLY A 144 32.52 -4.75 8.16
CA GLY A 144 33.56 -5.58 8.80
C GLY A 144 33.29 -7.08 8.91
N LYS A 145 32.07 -7.56 8.64
CA LYS A 145 31.77 -9.00 8.71
C LYS A 145 31.82 -9.62 7.31
N LYS A 146 32.59 -10.70 7.16
CA LYS A 146 32.64 -11.53 5.94
C LYS A 146 31.22 -11.76 5.43
N GLN A 147 30.97 -11.46 4.16
CA GLN A 147 29.69 -11.70 3.52
C GLN A 147 29.42 -13.22 3.55
N LYS A 148 28.38 -13.64 4.27
CA LYS A 148 27.99 -15.05 4.32
C LYS A 148 27.54 -15.48 2.92
N ASP A 149 27.94 -16.69 2.50
CA ASP A 149 27.45 -17.33 1.25
C ASP A 149 26.00 -17.85 1.39
N VAL A 150 25.36 -17.57 2.52
CA VAL A 150 23.97 -17.90 2.81
C VAL A 150 23.17 -16.64 3.10
N CYS A 151 21.90 -16.66 2.71
CA CYS A 151 20.86 -15.71 3.07
C CYS A 151 19.92 -16.43 4.04
N GLN A 152 19.69 -15.89 5.23
CA GLN A 152 18.79 -16.47 6.24
C GLN A 152 17.36 -15.96 6.07
N LYS A 153 17.19 -14.68 5.75
CA LYS A 153 15.88 -14.05 5.54
C LYS A 153 15.94 -13.00 4.43
N MET A 154 14.97 -13.03 3.53
CA MET A 154 14.77 -11.97 2.53
C MET A 154 13.31 -11.55 2.54
N THR A 155 13.05 -10.27 2.76
CA THR A 155 11.70 -9.71 2.88
C THR A 155 11.57 -8.38 2.17
N ILE A 156 10.40 -8.12 1.62
CA ILE A 156 10.01 -6.76 1.21
C ILE A 156 9.03 -6.24 2.26
N SER A 157 9.44 -5.22 3.00
CA SER A 157 8.57 -4.48 3.91
C SER A 157 7.83 -3.40 3.14
N ILE A 158 6.54 -3.28 3.39
CA ILE A 158 5.66 -2.31 2.73
C ILE A 158 4.98 -1.48 3.80
N HIS A 159 4.96 -0.15 3.63
CA HIS A 159 4.26 0.77 4.51
C HIS A 159 3.13 1.48 3.78
N LEU A 160 2.00 1.60 4.45
CA LEU A 160 0.74 2.07 3.88
C LEU A 160 0.14 3.21 4.70
N ARG A 161 -0.54 4.12 4.02
CA ARG A 161 -1.39 5.18 4.59
C ARG A 161 -2.74 4.60 4.99
N ASN A 162 -2.74 3.61 5.87
CA ASN A 162 -3.95 2.98 6.36
C ASN A 162 -3.79 2.62 7.84
N SER A 163 -4.62 3.22 8.70
CA SER A 163 -4.56 3.01 10.15
C SER A 163 -4.90 1.58 10.60
N PHE A 164 -5.59 0.83 9.75
CA PHE A 164 -6.01 -0.55 10.02
C PHE A 164 -5.01 -1.56 9.50
N THR A 165 -4.36 -1.22 8.39
CA THR A 165 -3.30 -2.01 7.77
C THR A 165 -2.09 -1.10 7.50
N PRO A 166 -1.30 -0.76 8.52
CA PRO A 166 -0.21 0.22 8.39
C PRO A 166 0.95 -0.27 7.53
N GLY A 167 1.05 -1.58 7.32
CA GLY A 167 2.10 -2.20 6.52
C GLY A 167 2.15 -3.70 6.72
N PHE A 168 2.95 -4.37 5.91
CA PHE A 168 3.18 -5.82 6.00
C PHE A 168 4.50 -6.23 5.32
N GLU A 169 4.95 -7.45 5.58
CA GLU A 169 6.14 -8.03 4.96
C GLU A 169 5.75 -9.11 3.94
N ILE A 170 6.43 -9.12 2.79
CA ILE A 170 6.40 -10.22 1.82
C ILE A 170 7.66 -11.07 2.03
N PRO A 171 7.56 -12.29 2.59
CA PRO A 171 8.70 -13.17 2.81
C PRO A 171 9.08 -13.95 1.56
N LEU A 172 10.24 -13.64 0.99
CA LEU A 172 10.79 -14.31 -0.20
C LEU A 172 11.75 -15.45 0.15
N VAL A 173 12.48 -15.33 1.27
CA VAL A 173 13.31 -16.38 1.86
C VAL A 173 13.04 -16.43 3.36
N THR A 174 12.70 -17.62 3.86
CA THR A 174 12.34 -17.86 5.27
C THR A 174 13.24 -18.88 5.98
N ALA A 175 14.18 -19.48 5.24
CA ALA A 175 15.12 -20.48 5.74
C ALA A 175 16.51 -20.26 5.12
N GLU A 176 17.55 -20.74 5.82
CA GLU A 176 18.93 -20.60 5.37
C GLU A 176 19.13 -21.16 3.95
N THR A 177 19.47 -20.27 3.03
CA THR A 177 19.55 -20.55 1.59
C THR A 177 20.89 -20.09 1.03
N LYS A 178 21.61 -20.96 0.33
CA LYS A 178 22.87 -20.60 -0.35
C LYS A 178 22.62 -19.56 -1.45
N LYS A 179 23.41 -18.50 -1.47
CA LYS A 179 23.31 -17.41 -2.46
C LYS A 179 23.65 -17.87 -3.88
N SER A 180 24.46 -18.90 -4.00
CA SER A 180 24.74 -19.58 -5.27
C SER A 180 23.58 -20.45 -5.78
N GLY A 181 22.61 -20.78 -4.92
CA GLY A 181 21.52 -21.71 -5.22
C GLY A 181 20.36 -21.10 -6.02
N PHE A 182 19.60 -21.98 -6.67
CA PHE A 182 18.44 -21.62 -7.49
C PHE A 182 17.35 -20.87 -6.71
N ILE A 183 17.07 -21.29 -5.47
CA ILE A 183 16.04 -20.68 -4.61
C ILE A 183 16.36 -19.19 -4.38
N TYR A 184 17.61 -18.87 -4.03
CA TYR A 184 18.01 -17.48 -3.81
C TYR A 184 17.92 -16.65 -5.10
N ARG A 185 18.38 -17.19 -6.24
CA ARG A 185 18.29 -16.50 -7.54
C ARG A 185 16.83 -16.21 -7.93
N ASN A 186 15.92 -17.15 -7.71
CA ASN A 186 14.49 -16.94 -7.96
C ASN A 186 13.87 -15.93 -6.99
N ALA A 187 14.26 -15.96 -5.71
CA ALA A 187 13.82 -14.97 -4.74
C ALA A 187 14.28 -13.56 -5.14
N LYS A 188 15.52 -13.41 -5.62
CA LYS A 188 16.06 -12.15 -6.16
C LYS A 188 15.30 -11.66 -7.38
N ASP A 189 15.05 -12.54 -8.35
CA ASP A 189 14.28 -12.20 -9.55
C ASP A 189 12.85 -11.79 -9.20
N SER A 190 12.21 -12.51 -8.27
CA SER A 190 10.88 -12.16 -7.75
C SER A 190 10.92 -10.81 -7.03
N ALA A 191 11.94 -10.56 -6.20
CA ALA A 191 12.13 -9.28 -5.51
C ALA A 191 12.25 -8.12 -6.51
N ALA A 192 13.08 -8.27 -7.54
CA ALA A 192 13.26 -7.27 -8.58
C ALA A 192 11.92 -6.92 -9.26
N LYS A 193 11.16 -7.94 -9.67
CA LYS A 193 9.86 -7.77 -10.33
C LYS A 193 8.83 -7.12 -9.40
N ILE A 194 8.78 -7.51 -8.12
CA ILE A 194 7.92 -6.90 -7.12
C ILE A 194 8.29 -5.42 -6.94
N ILE A 195 9.57 -5.11 -6.77
CA ILE A 195 10.06 -3.72 -6.66
C ILE A 195 9.68 -2.90 -7.88
N THR A 196 9.77 -3.45 -9.09
CA THR A 196 9.36 -2.76 -10.32
C THR A 196 7.88 -2.37 -10.27
N ILE A 197 6.98 -3.27 -9.86
CA ILE A 197 5.55 -2.94 -9.74
C ILE A 197 5.31 -1.92 -8.63
N LEU A 198 5.95 -2.07 -7.46
CA LEU A 198 5.79 -1.12 -6.36
C LEU A 198 6.32 0.27 -6.72
N THR A 199 7.41 0.33 -7.50
CA THR A 199 7.95 1.59 -8.06
C THR A 199 6.95 2.21 -9.02
N MET A 200 6.38 1.43 -9.94
CA MET A 200 5.31 1.90 -10.85
C MET A 200 4.11 2.48 -10.07
N ILE A 201 3.68 1.80 -9.00
CA ILE A 201 2.60 2.28 -8.12
C ILE A 201 2.99 3.60 -7.46
N ALA A 202 4.20 3.71 -6.91
CA ALA A 202 4.69 4.94 -6.29
C ALA A 202 4.80 6.10 -7.29
N ASP A 203 5.33 5.86 -8.48
CA ASP A 203 5.52 6.87 -9.53
C ASP A 203 4.19 7.36 -10.12
N SER A 204 3.18 6.49 -10.20
CA SER A 204 1.84 6.88 -10.64
C SER A 204 1.20 7.98 -9.79
N GLN A 205 1.68 8.14 -8.55
CA GLN A 205 1.25 9.19 -7.63
C GLN A 205 2.03 10.50 -7.80
N ASN A 206 3.18 10.47 -8.48
CA ASN A 206 4.00 11.65 -8.81
C ASN A 206 3.65 12.25 -10.18
N ALA A 207 2.89 11.54 -11.02
CA ALA A 207 2.42 12.08 -12.28
C ALA A 207 1.46 13.25 -12.01
N PRO A 208 1.64 14.43 -12.63
CA PRO A 208 0.58 15.43 -12.64
C PRO A 208 -0.67 14.75 -13.22
N ALA A 209 -1.78 14.84 -12.49
CA ALA A 209 -3.05 14.27 -12.91
C ALA A 209 -3.27 14.56 -14.41
N PRO A 210 -3.72 13.60 -15.22
CA PRO A 210 -4.25 13.91 -16.55
C PRO A 210 -5.27 15.04 -16.33
N ALA A 211 -5.08 16.16 -17.03
CA ALA A 211 -5.98 17.31 -16.94
C ALA A 211 -7.42 16.80 -17.08
N ALA A 212 -8.15 16.77 -15.95
CA ALA A 212 -9.56 16.51 -15.96
C ALA A 212 -10.18 17.57 -16.87
N GLN A 213 -10.90 17.13 -17.90
CA GLN A 213 -11.73 18.04 -18.66
C GLN A 213 -12.67 18.76 -17.67
N PRO A 214 -12.72 20.09 -17.67
CA PRO A 214 -13.52 20.82 -16.70
C PRO A 214 -15.01 20.62 -17.03
N ALA A 215 -15.65 19.71 -16.30
CA ALA A 215 -17.08 19.82 -16.04
C ALA A 215 -17.27 21.00 -15.09
N GLY A 216 -17.97 22.02 -15.59
CA GLY A 216 -18.06 23.34 -14.97
C GLY A 216 -18.48 23.33 -13.51
N SER A 217 -17.71 24.04 -12.69
CA SER A 217 -18.20 24.62 -11.44
C SER A 217 -17.43 25.91 -11.20
N SER A 218 -18.12 27.01 -11.48
CA SER A 218 -17.75 28.38 -11.23
C SER A 218 -17.46 28.61 -9.73
N SER A 219 -16.18 28.63 -9.38
CA SER A 219 -15.70 29.30 -8.18
C SER A 219 -14.52 30.19 -8.59
N PHE A 220 -14.73 31.49 -8.48
CA PHE A 220 -13.76 32.51 -8.86
C PHE A 220 -12.51 32.39 -7.99
N SER A 221 -11.38 31.95 -8.56
CA SER A 221 -10.13 31.85 -7.81
C SER A 221 -9.28 33.10 -8.07
N LEU A 222 -9.02 33.86 -7.00
CA LEU A 222 -8.08 34.98 -7.00
C LEU A 222 -6.68 34.58 -7.51
N ASP A 223 -6.34 33.30 -7.40
CA ASP A 223 -5.08 32.70 -7.87
C ASP A 223 -4.88 32.82 -9.38
N GLU A 224 -5.95 32.84 -10.19
CA GLU A 224 -5.84 33.05 -11.65
C GLU A 224 -5.48 34.51 -11.99
N ILE A 225 -6.00 35.47 -11.22
CA ILE A 225 -5.66 36.90 -11.39
C ILE A 225 -4.19 37.14 -11.02
N VAL A 226 -3.67 36.46 -9.99
CA VAL A 226 -2.25 36.54 -9.60
C VAL A 226 -1.34 36.00 -10.72
N LYS A 227 -1.70 34.87 -11.34
CA LYS A 227 -0.94 34.29 -12.47
C LYS A 227 -0.96 35.19 -13.71
N LEU A 228 -2.12 35.79 -14.03
CA LEU A 228 -2.22 36.76 -15.13
C LEU A 228 -1.34 37.98 -14.89
N LYS A 229 -1.23 38.45 -13.63
CA LYS A 229 -0.39 39.61 -13.31
C LYS A 229 1.09 39.28 -13.46
N GLN A 230 1.51 38.07 -13.06
CA GLN A 230 2.88 37.61 -13.30
C GLN A 230 3.23 37.54 -14.78
N LEU A 231 2.31 37.08 -15.64
CA LEU A 231 2.53 37.03 -17.09
C LEU A 231 2.69 38.42 -17.70
N LEU A 232 1.91 39.40 -17.22
CA LEU A 232 2.05 40.80 -17.63
C LEU A 232 3.37 41.40 -17.17
N ASP A 233 3.76 41.16 -15.92
CA ASP A 233 5.01 41.69 -15.35
C ASP A 233 6.26 41.07 -16.01
N MET A 234 6.14 39.85 -16.54
CA MET A 234 7.17 39.19 -17.34
C MET A 234 7.13 39.60 -18.83
N GLY A 235 6.21 40.47 -19.23
CA GLY A 235 6.04 40.93 -20.63
C GLY A 235 5.55 39.84 -21.59
N ALA A 236 5.01 38.73 -21.06
CA ALA A 236 4.49 37.63 -21.87
C ALA A 236 3.10 37.90 -22.45
N ILE A 237 2.36 38.86 -21.86
CA ILE A 237 1.07 39.36 -22.34
C ILE A 237 1.04 40.90 -22.26
N THR A 238 0.18 41.53 -23.04
CA THR A 238 0.01 43.00 -22.98
C THR A 238 -0.99 43.41 -21.89
N GLN A 239 -0.99 44.69 -21.55
CA GLN A 239 -1.90 45.25 -20.55
C GLN A 239 -3.38 45.07 -20.98
N GLU A 240 -3.66 45.18 -22.27
CA GLU A 240 -4.99 45.00 -22.85
C GLU A 240 -5.48 43.55 -22.73
N GLU A 241 -4.59 42.58 -22.94
CA GLU A 241 -4.90 41.16 -22.80
C GLU A 241 -5.16 40.75 -21.35
N PHE A 242 -4.38 41.33 -20.42
CA PHE A 242 -4.57 41.17 -18.98
C PHE A 242 -5.94 41.70 -18.54
N ASP A 243 -6.30 42.91 -18.94
CA ASP A 243 -7.54 43.56 -18.50
C ASP A 243 -8.79 42.87 -19.08
N ALA A 244 -8.74 42.40 -20.33
CA ALA A 244 -9.83 41.63 -20.94
C ALA A 244 -10.08 40.30 -20.20
N LYS A 245 -9.01 39.57 -19.87
CA LYS A 245 -9.09 38.31 -19.11
C LYS A 245 -9.53 38.53 -17.67
N LYS A 246 -9.02 39.56 -16.99
CA LYS A 246 -9.41 39.93 -15.63
C LYS A 246 -10.89 40.27 -15.54
N LYS A 247 -11.45 40.97 -16.54
CA LYS A 247 -12.87 41.31 -16.59
C LYS A 247 -13.76 40.08 -16.77
N GLN A 248 -13.36 39.14 -17.63
CA GLN A 248 -14.01 37.83 -17.75
C GLN A 248 -14.00 37.04 -16.43
N LEU A 249 -12.86 37.05 -15.72
CA LEU A 249 -12.69 36.37 -14.44
C LEU A 249 -13.33 37.09 -13.25
N LEU A 250 -13.87 38.29 -13.40
CA LEU A 250 -14.62 38.99 -12.35
C LEU A 250 -16.11 39.14 -12.70
N ALA A 251 -16.56 38.59 -13.84
CA ALA A 251 -17.91 38.69 -14.39
C ALA A 251 -18.49 40.13 -14.38
N LEU A 252 -17.67 41.11 -14.78
CA LEU A 252 -18.02 42.53 -14.95
C LEU A 252 -18.11 42.93 -16.43
#